data_AF-A0A357IX73-F1
#
_entry.id   AF-A0A357IX73-F1
#
_cell.length_a   1.000
_cell.length_b   1.000
_cell.length_c   1.000
_cell.angle_alpha   90.00
_cell.angle_beta   90.00
_cell.angle_gamma   90.00
#
_symmetry.space_group_name_H-M   'P 1'
#
loop_
_entity.id
_entity.type
_entity.pdbx_description
1 polymer ?
#
loop_
_entity_poly.entity_id
_entity_poly.type
_entity_poly.pdbx_seq_one_letter_code
_entity_poly.pdbx_strand_id
1 'polypeptide(L)'
;MINLKYQSAMLALLATLHIFVPAKIRADDLVFFRSHDTVPANISLNDYFIVHGIQVYLVRPLQIDLTAAETASMVHFVRSNMSKEATNQIRIENYRKPGETLFINFKLVEVKGEVNLIMLTNLHPESGMLKEKITEESFGTAYLIRGDRFVYFRNEFDAEREAELKKKEDLLGLADDYLLDEKLENDAEVPGLLDRLDQEDFPAIDKAFSTLTRAQVAMIDGKLEEAFTHCEKARTQLSFIEDDRERAIAREVLTICLRELEIMRILQDRTQEPDQKPSSGKIGS
;
A
#
# COMPACT_ATOMS: atom_id res chain seq x y z
N MET A 1 -26.85 -10.32 2.99
CA MET A 1 -26.47 -9.50 1.82
C MET A 1 -25.37 -8.58 2.28
N ILE A 2 -24.14 -8.75 1.79
CA ILE A 2 -23.00 -7.90 2.19
C ILE A 2 -23.10 -6.61 1.38
N ASN A 3 -23.04 -5.46 2.05
CA ASN A 3 -23.17 -4.14 1.43
C ASN A 3 -21.92 -3.87 0.56
N LEU A 4 -22.12 -3.60 -0.73
CA LEU A 4 -21.04 -3.37 -1.71
C LEU A 4 -20.29 -2.03 -1.51
N LYS A 5 -20.56 -1.27 -0.44
CA LYS A 5 -20.00 0.07 -0.19
C LYS A 5 -18.48 0.09 0.07
N TYR A 6 -17.90 -0.99 0.56
CA TYR A 6 -16.49 -0.99 0.99
C TYR A 6 -15.52 -1.48 -0.08
N GLN A 7 -15.81 -1.37 -1.38
CA GLN A 7 -15.03 -2.08 -2.41
C GLN A 7 -13.52 -1.79 -2.42
N SER A 8 -13.05 -0.58 -2.11
CA SER A 8 -11.60 -0.30 -2.03
C SER A 8 -10.94 -0.98 -0.82
N ALA A 9 -11.58 -0.92 0.36
CA ALA A 9 -11.15 -1.64 1.57
C ALA A 9 -11.39 -3.17 1.50
N MET A 10 -12.35 -3.61 0.69
CA MET A 10 -12.85 -4.98 0.62
C MET A 10 -12.28 -5.77 -0.57
N LEU A 11 -11.82 -5.13 -1.66
CA LEU A 11 -11.03 -5.78 -2.71
C LEU A 11 -9.68 -6.24 -2.18
N ALA A 12 -9.10 -5.51 -1.22
CA ALA A 12 -7.90 -5.94 -0.50
C ALA A 12 -8.17 -7.10 0.49
N LEU A 13 -9.44 -7.29 0.91
CA LEU A 13 -9.82 -8.23 1.96
C LEU A 13 -10.36 -9.58 1.43
N LEU A 14 -10.84 -9.64 0.18
CA LEU A 14 -11.56 -10.81 -0.35
C LEU A 14 -10.70 -11.93 -0.95
N ALA A 15 -9.38 -11.73 -1.07
CA ALA A 15 -8.47 -12.82 -1.34
C ALA A 15 -7.82 -13.28 -0.03
N THR A 16 -7.99 -14.56 0.32
CA THR A 16 -7.27 -15.30 1.39
C THR A 16 -7.99 -15.52 2.74
N LEU A 17 -9.02 -16.38 2.71
CA LEU A 17 -9.31 -17.28 3.84
C LEU A 17 -8.80 -18.68 3.48
N HIS A 18 -7.48 -18.80 3.34
CA HIS A 18 -6.77 -20.05 3.55
C HIS A 18 -5.81 -19.76 4.69
N ILE A 19 -6.03 -20.40 5.85
CA ILE A 19 -5.19 -20.27 7.03
C ILE A 19 -3.88 -21.00 6.74
N PHE A 20 -3.00 -20.38 5.96
CA PHE A 20 -1.58 -20.62 6.06
C PHE A 20 -1.09 -19.67 7.15
N VAL A 21 -0.49 -20.21 8.21
CA VAL A 21 0.30 -19.40 9.13
C VAL A 21 1.63 -19.20 8.41
N PRO A 22 1.93 -18.01 7.84
CA PRO A 22 3.21 -17.80 7.21
C PRO A 22 4.32 -17.99 8.24
N ALA A 23 5.42 -18.61 7.83
CA ALA A 23 6.63 -18.59 8.64
C ALA A 23 7.06 -17.12 8.78
N LYS A 24 7.36 -16.69 10.01
CA LYS A 24 7.83 -15.33 10.25
C LYS A 24 9.15 -15.12 9.51
N ILE A 25 9.16 -14.19 8.57
CA ILE A 25 10.35 -13.83 7.79
C ILE A 25 11.34 -13.16 8.74
N ARG A 26 12.63 -13.50 8.62
CA ARG A 26 13.69 -12.85 9.38
C ARG A 26 14.30 -11.73 8.54
N ALA A 27 14.85 -10.70 9.18
CA ALA A 27 15.53 -9.62 8.46
C ALA A 27 16.62 -10.11 7.49
N ASP A 28 17.34 -11.17 7.86
CA ASP A 28 18.39 -11.78 7.01
C ASP A 28 17.85 -12.48 5.76
N ASP A 29 16.53 -12.75 5.70
CA ASP A 29 15.88 -13.36 4.54
C ASP A 29 15.55 -12.31 3.46
N LEU A 30 15.57 -11.02 3.79
CA LEU A 30 15.28 -9.92 2.86
C LEU A 30 16.56 -9.40 2.20
N VAL A 31 16.72 -9.67 0.90
CA VAL A 31 17.93 -9.32 0.15
C VAL A 31 17.61 -8.42 -1.04
N PHE A 32 18.39 -7.34 -1.19
CA PHE A 32 18.21 -6.33 -2.24
C PHE A 32 19.28 -6.46 -3.33
N PHE A 33 18.84 -6.57 -4.58
CA PHE A 33 19.71 -6.67 -5.76
C PHE A 33 19.47 -5.49 -6.68
N ARG A 34 20.48 -4.61 -6.74
CA ARG A 34 20.53 -3.51 -7.69
C ARG A 34 21.27 -3.96 -8.95
N SER A 35 20.65 -3.79 -10.11
CA SER A 35 21.36 -4.02 -11.37
C SER A 35 22.50 -3.01 -11.57
N HIS A 36 23.59 -3.42 -12.20
CA HIS A 36 24.71 -2.53 -12.52
C HIS A 36 24.29 -1.38 -13.44
N ASP A 37 23.32 -1.62 -14.32
CA ASP A 37 22.81 -0.63 -15.28
C ASP A 37 21.72 0.27 -14.68
N THR A 38 21.46 0.17 -13.37
CA THR A 38 20.43 0.97 -12.70
C THR A 38 20.84 2.44 -12.65
N VAL A 39 20.14 3.22 -13.47
CA VAL A 39 20.07 4.69 -13.41
C VAL A 39 18.77 5.07 -12.66
N PRO A 40 18.85 5.50 -11.38
CA PRO A 40 17.66 5.87 -10.63
C PRO A 40 16.91 7.03 -11.28
N ALA A 41 15.59 6.94 -11.33
CA ALA A 41 14.75 8.03 -11.79
C ALA A 41 14.68 9.13 -10.73
N ASN A 42 14.78 10.39 -11.16
CA ASN A 42 14.57 11.54 -10.29
C ASN A 42 13.07 11.84 -10.21
N ILE A 43 12.37 11.17 -9.31
CA ILE A 43 10.94 11.32 -9.08
C ILE A 43 10.73 11.73 -7.63
N SER A 44 10.06 12.87 -7.43
CA SER A 44 9.63 13.30 -6.10
C SER A 44 8.30 12.63 -5.80
N LEU A 45 8.31 11.62 -4.92
CA LEU A 45 7.09 10.92 -4.49
C LEU A 45 6.76 11.30 -3.05
N ASN A 46 5.47 11.42 -2.76
CA ASN A 46 4.98 11.42 -1.39
C ASN A 46 5.12 9.99 -0.83
N ASP A 47 5.77 9.87 0.32
CA ASP A 47 6.09 8.56 0.92
C ASP A 47 4.83 7.76 1.27
N TYR A 48 3.71 8.42 1.58
CA TYR A 48 2.46 7.72 1.91
C TYR A 48 1.99 6.83 0.75
N PHE A 49 1.96 7.34 -0.49
CA PHE A 49 1.39 6.56 -1.60
C PHE A 49 2.22 5.32 -1.94
N ILE A 50 3.56 5.40 -1.87
CA ILE A 50 4.40 4.23 -2.10
C ILE A 50 4.31 3.24 -0.93
N VAL A 51 4.23 3.72 0.32
CA VAL A 51 4.01 2.88 1.50
C VAL A 51 2.68 2.14 1.39
N HIS A 52 1.59 2.85 1.14
CA HIS A 52 0.26 2.29 0.94
C HIS A 52 0.26 1.30 -0.23
N GLY A 53 0.83 1.71 -1.36
CA GLY A 53 0.90 0.91 -2.59
C GLY A 53 1.59 -0.44 -2.38
N ILE A 54 2.76 -0.43 -1.74
CA ILE A 54 3.54 -1.65 -1.44
C ILE A 54 2.84 -2.47 -0.35
N GLN A 55 2.37 -1.85 0.73
CA GLN A 55 1.76 -2.58 1.84
C GLN A 55 0.46 -3.28 1.42
N VAL A 56 -0.44 -2.55 0.75
CA VAL A 56 -1.79 -3.02 0.42
C VAL A 56 -1.83 -3.89 -0.83
N TYR A 57 -1.06 -3.57 -1.87
CA TYR A 57 -1.17 -4.26 -3.16
C TYR A 57 -0.01 -5.22 -3.48
N LEU A 58 1.05 -5.24 -2.67
CA LEU A 58 2.17 -6.20 -2.84
C LEU A 58 2.34 -7.09 -1.61
N VAL A 59 2.67 -6.53 -0.45
CA VAL A 59 3.03 -7.27 0.78
C VAL A 59 1.87 -8.13 1.26
N ARG A 60 0.68 -7.54 1.40
CA ARG A 60 -0.51 -8.25 1.91
C ARG A 60 -1.05 -9.33 0.96
N PRO A 61 -1.25 -9.09 -0.35
CA PRO A 61 -1.70 -10.15 -1.26
C PRO A 61 -0.70 -11.31 -1.36
N LEU A 62 0.59 -11.00 -1.21
CA LEU A 62 1.64 -11.99 -1.08
C LEU A 62 1.79 -12.52 0.34
N GLN A 63 0.95 -12.17 1.32
CA GLN A 63 1.03 -12.69 2.70
C GLN A 63 2.47 -12.66 3.28
N ILE A 64 3.22 -11.60 2.98
CA ILE A 64 4.60 -11.44 3.44
C ILE A 64 4.53 -10.82 4.85
N ASP A 65 5.04 -11.54 5.85
CA ASP A 65 5.08 -11.08 7.25
C ASP A 65 6.36 -10.26 7.50
N LEU A 66 6.35 -8.99 7.10
CA LEU A 66 7.43 -8.04 7.39
C LEU A 66 7.07 -7.14 8.58
N THR A 67 8.10 -6.81 9.36
CA THR A 67 8.06 -5.69 10.31
C THR A 67 8.00 -4.34 9.56
N ALA A 68 7.57 -3.28 10.24
CA ALA A 68 7.59 -1.94 9.66
C ALA A 68 8.98 -1.50 9.19
N ALA A 69 10.05 -1.87 9.91
CA ALA A 69 11.42 -1.53 9.52
C ALA A 69 11.88 -2.26 8.24
N GLU A 70 11.46 -3.51 8.05
CA GLU A 70 11.74 -4.29 6.84
C GLU A 70 10.93 -3.74 5.66
N THR A 71 9.64 -3.44 5.85
CA THR A 71 8.82 -2.79 4.82
C THR A 71 9.36 -1.40 4.46
N ALA A 72 9.78 -0.59 5.43
CA ALA A 72 10.43 0.70 5.19
C ALA A 72 11.72 0.55 4.37
N SER A 73 12.49 -0.51 4.61
CA SER A 73 13.69 -0.81 3.82
C SER A 73 13.36 -1.22 2.40
N MET A 74 12.29 -2.01 2.20
CA MET A 74 11.77 -2.32 0.87
C MET A 74 11.30 -1.08 0.12
N VAL A 75 10.49 -0.22 0.76
CA VAL A 75 10.00 1.04 0.19
C VAL A 75 11.16 1.93 -0.21
N HIS A 76 12.13 2.13 0.70
CA HIS A 76 13.33 2.93 0.43
C HIS A 76 14.15 2.37 -0.73
N PHE A 77 14.33 1.05 -0.79
CA PHE A 77 15.05 0.40 -1.88
C PHE A 77 14.35 0.60 -3.23
N VAL A 78 13.04 0.40 -3.30
CA VAL A 78 12.25 0.62 -4.52
C VAL A 78 12.35 2.08 -4.96
N ARG A 79 12.08 3.04 -4.06
CA ARG A 79 12.17 4.48 -4.32
C ARG A 79 13.54 4.89 -4.86
N SER A 80 14.61 4.38 -4.26
CA SER A 80 15.98 4.82 -4.59
C SER A 80 16.57 4.13 -5.83
N ASN A 81 15.93 3.08 -6.35
CA ASN A 81 16.48 2.26 -7.43
C ASN A 81 15.54 2.06 -8.61
N MET A 82 14.30 2.56 -8.57
CA MET A 82 13.39 2.52 -9.72
C MET A 82 14.04 3.17 -10.95
N SER A 83 14.07 2.44 -12.06
CA SER A 83 14.84 2.79 -13.26
C SER A 83 14.11 2.37 -14.53
N LYS A 84 14.22 3.19 -15.59
CA LYS A 84 13.74 2.83 -16.94
C LYS A 84 14.72 1.93 -17.69
N GLU A 85 15.98 1.90 -17.26
CA GLU A 85 17.04 1.18 -17.96
C GLU A 85 17.11 -0.28 -17.49
N ALA A 86 17.07 -0.49 -16.17
CA ALA A 86 17.34 -1.79 -15.58
C ALA A 86 16.22 -2.29 -14.67
N THR A 87 16.07 -3.62 -14.63
CA THR A 87 15.22 -4.32 -13.66
C THR A 87 16.03 -4.56 -12.39
N ASN A 88 15.49 -4.14 -11.25
CA ASN A 88 16.03 -4.45 -9.93
C ASN A 88 15.20 -5.55 -9.28
N GLN A 89 15.73 -6.17 -8.23
CA GLN A 89 15.09 -7.31 -7.59
C GLN A 89 15.18 -7.23 -6.07
N ILE A 90 14.10 -7.62 -5.41
CA ILE A 90 14.06 -7.97 -3.99
C ILE A 90 13.89 -9.50 -3.92
N ARG A 91 14.65 -10.14 -3.04
CA ARG A 91 14.48 -11.57 -2.71
C ARG A 91 14.01 -11.70 -1.28
N ILE A 92 13.07 -12.61 -1.08
CA ILE A 92 12.66 -13.05 0.24
C ILE A 92 12.96 -14.54 0.30
N GLU A 93 14.07 -14.86 0.94
CA GLU A 93 14.48 -16.23 1.21
C GLU A 93 13.53 -16.85 2.25
N ASN A 94 13.41 -18.18 2.24
CA ASN A 94 12.57 -18.92 3.19
C ASN A 94 11.11 -18.41 3.30
N TYR A 95 10.58 -17.80 2.24
CA TYR A 95 9.36 -16.96 2.26
C TYR A 95 8.15 -17.66 2.91
N ARG A 96 7.89 -18.93 2.57
CA ARG A 96 6.83 -19.75 3.22
C ARG A 96 7.38 -21.00 3.88
N LYS A 97 8.48 -21.55 3.39
CA LYS A 97 9.18 -22.70 3.96
C LYS A 97 10.67 -22.64 3.61
N PRO A 98 11.52 -23.38 4.34
CA PRO A 98 12.96 -23.38 4.10
C PRO A 98 13.31 -23.71 2.64
N GLY A 99 14.19 -22.91 2.05
CA GLY A 99 14.66 -23.07 0.67
C GLY A 99 13.74 -22.56 -0.44
N GLU A 100 12.58 -21.96 -0.11
CA GLU A 100 11.77 -21.23 -1.09
C GLU A 100 12.14 -19.75 -1.14
N THR A 101 12.43 -19.25 -2.34
CA THR A 101 12.76 -17.85 -2.58
C THR A 101 11.68 -17.16 -3.43
N LEU A 102 11.03 -16.16 -2.84
CA LEU A 102 10.16 -15.25 -3.60
C LEU A 102 11.04 -14.17 -4.25
N PHE A 103 10.93 -14.03 -5.57
CA PHE A 103 11.54 -12.94 -6.32
C PHE A 103 10.50 -11.86 -6.55
N ILE A 104 10.87 -10.59 -6.36
CA ILE A 104 10.08 -9.43 -6.72
C ILE A 104 10.95 -8.55 -7.61
N ASN A 105 10.71 -8.59 -8.91
CA ASN A 105 11.38 -7.76 -9.91
C ASN A 105 10.60 -6.46 -10.08
N PHE A 106 11.30 -5.33 -10.18
CA PHE A 106 10.66 -4.05 -10.47
C PHE A 106 11.45 -3.20 -11.46
N LYS A 107 10.71 -2.45 -12.28
CA LYS A 107 11.25 -1.57 -13.32
C LYS A 107 10.24 -0.47 -13.65
N LEU A 108 10.73 0.71 -14.06
CA LEU A 108 9.90 1.74 -14.66
C LEU A 108 9.72 1.47 -16.15
N VAL A 109 8.48 1.60 -16.63
CA VAL A 109 8.13 1.52 -18.05
C VAL A 109 7.36 2.77 -18.44
N GLU A 110 7.38 3.09 -19.73
CA GLU A 110 6.59 4.19 -20.27
C GLU A 110 5.53 3.61 -21.19
N VAL A 111 4.27 3.87 -20.88
CA VAL A 111 3.11 3.38 -21.63
C VAL A 111 2.26 4.59 -21.98
N LYS A 112 2.07 4.85 -23.28
CA LYS A 112 1.27 6.00 -23.77
C LYS A 112 1.71 7.36 -23.21
N GLY A 113 3.02 7.53 -22.94
CA GLY A 113 3.59 8.77 -22.39
C GLY A 113 3.50 8.87 -20.86
N GLU A 114 3.02 7.82 -20.18
CA GLU A 114 2.90 7.78 -18.72
C GLU A 114 3.92 6.82 -18.12
N VAL A 115 4.54 7.25 -17.02
CA VAL A 115 5.53 6.46 -16.31
C VAL A 115 4.83 5.53 -15.33
N ASN A 116 5.12 4.25 -15.44
CA ASN A 116 4.55 3.20 -14.60
C ASN A 116 5.66 2.43 -13.89
N LEU A 117 5.51 2.16 -12.60
CA LEU A 117 6.30 1.12 -11.93
C LEU A 117 5.59 -0.22 -12.09
N ILE A 118 6.27 -1.19 -12.70
CA ILE A 118 5.80 -2.57 -12.75
C ILE A 118 6.58 -3.36 -11.71
N MET A 119 5.87 -4.13 -10.89
CA MET A 119 6.46 -5.10 -9.96
C MET A 119 5.90 -6.49 -10.27
N LEU A 120 6.77 -7.43 -10.62
CA LEU A 120 6.40 -8.81 -10.95
C LEU A 120 7.07 -9.77 -9.99
N THR A 121 6.34 -10.82 -9.61
CA THR A 121 6.88 -11.88 -8.76
C THR A 121 7.00 -13.19 -9.50
N ASN A 122 7.66 -14.19 -8.92
CA ASN A 122 7.61 -15.56 -9.43
C ASN A 122 6.47 -16.40 -8.82
N LEU A 123 5.52 -15.80 -8.11
CA LEU A 123 4.36 -16.50 -7.58
C LEU A 123 3.29 -16.64 -8.67
N HIS A 124 2.82 -17.85 -8.95
CA HIS A 124 1.64 -18.07 -9.77
C HIS A 124 0.38 -17.94 -8.90
N PRO A 125 -0.52 -16.97 -9.17
CA PRO A 125 -1.63 -16.65 -8.26
C PRO A 125 -2.66 -17.78 -8.17
N GLU A 126 -2.98 -18.46 -9.28
CA GLU A 126 -3.99 -19.54 -9.25
C GLU A 126 -3.50 -20.79 -8.53
N SER A 127 -2.25 -21.21 -8.77
CA SER A 127 -1.69 -22.41 -8.14
C SER A 127 -1.05 -22.15 -6.77
N GLY A 128 -0.81 -20.88 -6.41
CA GLY A 128 -0.12 -20.47 -5.19
C GLY A 128 1.35 -20.93 -5.09
N MET A 129 1.95 -21.38 -6.20
CA MET A 129 3.31 -21.95 -6.23
C MET A 129 4.31 -20.96 -6.82
N LEU A 130 5.54 -20.98 -6.30
CA LEU A 130 6.65 -20.28 -6.90
C LEU A 130 7.13 -21.00 -8.17
N LYS A 131 7.40 -20.24 -9.22
CA LYS A 131 7.95 -20.71 -10.49
C LYS A 131 9.43 -20.34 -10.59
N GLU A 132 10.17 -21.06 -11.41
CA GLU A 132 11.59 -20.75 -11.68
C GLU A 132 11.76 -19.46 -12.48
N LYS A 133 10.75 -19.09 -13.28
CA LYS A 133 10.76 -17.91 -14.15
C LYS A 133 9.50 -17.10 -13.93
N ILE A 134 9.65 -15.78 -14.04
CA ILE A 134 8.54 -14.84 -14.10
C ILE A 134 7.96 -14.87 -15.50
N THR A 135 6.66 -15.09 -15.60
CA THR A 135 5.88 -15.17 -16.84
C THR A 135 4.68 -14.22 -16.77
N GLU A 136 3.93 -14.11 -17.86
CA GLU A 136 2.69 -13.30 -17.91
C GLU A 136 1.61 -13.79 -16.93
N GLU A 137 1.67 -15.06 -16.54
CA GLU A 137 0.76 -15.68 -15.55
C GLU A 137 1.19 -15.40 -14.11
N SER A 138 2.33 -14.74 -13.91
CA SER A 138 2.83 -14.48 -12.56
C SER A 138 2.11 -13.31 -11.91
N PHE A 139 2.01 -13.35 -10.58
CA PHE A 139 1.45 -12.24 -9.82
C PHE A 139 2.31 -10.98 -10.04
N GLY A 140 1.63 -9.90 -10.39
CA GLY A 140 2.23 -8.60 -10.60
C GLY A 140 1.27 -7.47 -10.25
N THR A 141 1.86 -6.31 -10.01
CA THR A 141 1.17 -5.06 -9.74
C THR A 141 1.80 -3.94 -10.57
N ALA A 142 1.00 -2.95 -10.92
CA ALA A 142 1.41 -1.80 -11.70
C ALA A 142 0.93 -0.52 -11.01
N TYR A 143 1.79 0.49 -11.01
CA TYR A 143 1.50 1.77 -10.41
C TYR A 143 1.81 2.90 -11.38
N LEU A 144 0.82 3.72 -11.68
CA LEU A 144 0.98 4.97 -12.40
C LEU A 144 1.67 5.99 -11.49
N ILE A 145 2.68 6.67 -12.03
CA ILE A 145 3.35 7.78 -11.36
C ILE A 145 2.88 9.07 -12.02
N ARG A 146 2.11 9.88 -11.27
CA ARG A 146 1.61 11.18 -11.73
C ARG A 146 1.81 12.22 -10.62
N GLY A 147 2.55 13.29 -10.92
CA GLY A 147 2.95 14.26 -9.90
C GLY A 147 3.82 13.60 -8.84
N ASP A 148 3.41 13.72 -7.58
CA ASP A 148 4.01 13.05 -6.42
C ASP A 148 3.27 11.77 -6.00
N ARG A 149 2.23 11.37 -6.75
CA ARG A 149 1.42 10.20 -6.44
C ARG A 149 1.97 8.92 -7.05
N PHE A 150 1.70 7.84 -6.33
CA PHE A 150 1.98 6.47 -6.70
C PHE A 150 0.66 5.70 -6.71
N VAL A 151 -0.01 5.69 -7.85
CA VAL A 151 -1.42 5.29 -8.00
C VAL A 151 -1.49 3.86 -8.50
N TYR A 152 -2.14 2.98 -7.76
CA TYR A 152 -2.39 1.61 -8.23
C TYR A 152 -3.32 1.63 -9.44
N PHE A 153 -3.04 0.85 -10.48
CA PHE A 153 -3.78 0.92 -11.76
C PHE A 153 -5.31 0.73 -11.65
N ARG A 154 -5.80 0.08 -10.58
CA ARG A 154 -7.24 -0.07 -10.33
C ARG A 154 -7.90 1.10 -9.58
N ASN A 155 -7.09 2.05 -9.14
CA ASN A 155 -7.52 3.28 -8.48
C ASN A 155 -7.46 4.48 -9.44
N GLU A 156 -7.07 4.29 -10.70
CA GLU A 156 -7.17 5.34 -11.70
C GLU A 156 -8.62 5.83 -11.83
N PHE A 157 -8.78 7.12 -12.05
CA PHE A 157 -10.09 7.77 -12.10
C PHE A 157 -11.02 7.12 -13.13
N ASP A 158 -12.21 6.77 -12.67
CA ASP A 158 -13.30 6.23 -13.49
C ASP A 158 -14.56 7.08 -13.30
N ALA A 159 -14.97 7.77 -14.37
CA ALA A 159 -16.15 8.63 -14.36
C ALA A 159 -17.46 7.87 -14.12
N GLU A 160 -17.55 6.62 -14.56
CA GLU A 160 -18.75 5.79 -14.34
C GLU A 160 -18.85 5.41 -12.87
N ARG A 161 -17.72 5.00 -12.27
CA ARG A 161 -17.62 4.69 -10.84
C ARG A 161 -17.92 5.91 -9.97
N GLU A 162 -17.34 7.06 -10.30
CA GLU A 162 -17.62 8.33 -9.61
C GLU A 162 -19.12 8.67 -9.66
N ALA A 163 -19.74 8.58 -10.84
CA ALA A 163 -21.16 8.84 -11.00
C ALA A 163 -22.04 7.87 -10.20
N GLU A 164 -21.63 6.59 -10.13
CA GLU A 164 -22.31 5.58 -9.32
C GLU A 164 -22.23 5.89 -7.81
N LEU A 165 -21.05 6.26 -7.30
CA LEU A 165 -20.86 6.62 -5.90
C LEU A 165 -21.67 7.86 -5.52
N LYS A 166 -21.64 8.90 -6.37
CA LYS A 166 -22.48 10.10 -6.20
C LYS A 166 -23.96 9.75 -6.17
N LYS A 167 -24.43 8.88 -7.07
CA LYS A 167 -25.83 8.45 -7.14
C LYS A 167 -26.26 7.65 -5.89
N LYS A 168 -25.36 6.86 -5.32
CA LYS A 168 -25.61 6.08 -4.09
C LYS A 168 -25.43 6.89 -2.80
N GLU A 169 -25.02 8.16 -2.92
CA GLU A 169 -24.60 9.00 -1.79
C GLU A 169 -23.54 8.30 -0.92
N ASP A 170 -22.63 7.56 -1.56
CA ASP A 170 -21.55 6.85 -0.90
C ASP A 170 -20.36 7.79 -0.69
N LEU A 171 -20.49 8.65 0.32
CA LEU A 171 -19.53 9.72 0.60
C LEU A 171 -18.15 9.16 0.96
N LEU A 172 -18.10 8.03 1.67
CA LEU A 172 -16.85 7.39 2.08
C LEU A 172 -16.14 6.78 0.88
N GLY A 173 -16.88 6.02 0.05
CA GLY A 173 -16.31 5.47 -1.18
C GLY A 173 -15.79 6.56 -2.12
N LEU A 174 -16.48 7.70 -2.20
CA LEU A 174 -16.03 8.84 -2.99
C LEU A 174 -14.77 9.50 -2.41
N ALA A 175 -14.69 9.66 -1.09
CA ALA A 175 -13.52 10.21 -0.42
C ALA A 175 -12.28 9.33 -0.62
N ASP A 176 -12.43 8.01 -0.48
CA ASP A 176 -11.34 7.05 -0.69
C ASP A 176 -10.85 7.04 -2.16
N ASP A 177 -11.78 7.07 -3.12
CA ASP A 177 -11.43 7.12 -4.55
C ASP A 177 -10.68 8.40 -4.89
N TYR A 178 -11.17 9.56 -4.44
CA TYR A 178 -10.51 10.85 -4.66
C TYR A 178 -9.12 10.92 -4.03
N LEU A 179 -8.95 10.35 -2.84
CA LEU A 179 -7.67 10.38 -2.13
C LEU A 179 -6.59 9.55 -2.82
N LEU A 180 -6.98 8.46 -3.47
CA LEU A 180 -6.05 7.45 -4.01
C LEU A 180 -5.95 7.46 -5.55
N ASP A 181 -6.73 8.28 -6.23
CA ASP A 181 -6.66 8.44 -7.68
C ASP A 181 -5.45 9.28 -8.11
N GLU A 182 -5.37 9.62 -9.39
CA GLU A 182 -4.31 10.44 -9.96
C GLU A 182 -4.70 11.92 -10.17
N LYS A 183 -5.90 12.34 -9.76
CA LYS A 183 -6.43 13.70 -9.96
C LYS A 183 -6.28 14.55 -8.70
N LEU A 184 -5.24 15.39 -8.69
CA LEU A 184 -4.95 16.27 -7.56
C LEU A 184 -6.10 17.22 -7.21
N GLU A 185 -6.95 17.58 -8.17
CA GLU A 185 -8.08 18.47 -7.94
C GLU A 185 -9.15 17.86 -7.03
N ASN A 186 -9.22 16.53 -6.97
CA ASN A 186 -10.21 15.80 -6.17
C ASN A 186 -9.91 15.86 -4.66
N ASP A 187 -8.66 16.11 -4.26
CA ASP A 187 -8.26 16.20 -2.84
C ASP A 187 -9.00 17.30 -2.09
N ALA A 188 -9.32 18.39 -2.78
CA ALA A 188 -10.01 19.53 -2.18
C ALA A 188 -11.44 19.18 -1.71
N GLU A 189 -12.05 18.16 -2.30
CA GLU A 189 -13.40 17.70 -1.97
C GLU A 189 -13.42 16.76 -0.76
N VAL A 190 -12.32 16.04 -0.52
CA VAL A 190 -12.23 15.00 0.53
C VAL A 190 -12.62 15.52 1.92
N PRO A 191 -12.10 16.66 2.42
CA PRO A 191 -12.49 17.17 3.74
C PRO A 191 -14.01 17.40 3.87
N GLY A 192 -14.64 17.98 2.84
CA GLY A 192 -16.08 18.24 2.85
C GLY A 192 -16.93 16.97 2.83
N LEU A 193 -16.45 15.90 2.17
CA LEU A 193 -17.08 14.58 2.20
C LEU A 193 -16.98 13.95 3.60
N LEU A 194 -15.81 14.01 4.22
CA LEU A 194 -15.56 13.44 5.56
C LEU A 194 -16.32 14.19 6.67
N ASP A 195 -16.44 15.52 6.57
CA ASP A 195 -17.19 16.35 7.52
C ASP A 195 -18.68 15.99 7.55
N ARG A 196 -19.24 15.58 6.40
CA ARG A 196 -20.63 15.12 6.32
C ARG A 196 -20.83 13.75 7.00
N LEU A 197 -19.84 12.87 6.97
CA LEU A 197 -19.89 11.55 7.60
C LEU A 197 -19.80 11.61 9.14
N ASP A 198 -19.31 12.72 9.70
CA ASP A 198 -19.22 12.92 11.15
C ASP A 198 -20.56 13.34 11.80
N GLN A 199 -21.62 13.50 11.01
CA GLN A 199 -22.97 13.79 11.50
C GLN A 199 -23.56 12.59 12.29
N GLU A 200 -24.41 12.87 13.28
CA GLU A 200 -24.86 11.87 14.28
C GLU A 200 -25.61 10.67 13.67
N ASP A 201 -26.22 10.83 12.50
CA ASP A 201 -27.04 9.84 11.81
C ASP A 201 -26.28 8.73 11.07
N PHE A 202 -24.96 8.87 10.87
CA PHE A 202 -24.18 7.84 10.19
C PHE A 202 -23.87 6.61 11.07
N PRO A 203 -23.85 5.40 10.47
CA PRO A 203 -23.42 4.17 11.13
C PRO A 203 -22.04 4.27 11.80
N ALA A 204 -21.85 3.53 12.90
CA ALA A 204 -20.58 3.54 13.64
C ALA A 204 -19.38 3.11 12.78
N ILE A 205 -19.59 2.16 11.85
CA ILE A 205 -18.57 1.72 10.90
C ILE A 205 -18.15 2.84 9.93
N ASP A 206 -19.10 3.60 9.39
CA ASP A 206 -18.83 4.73 8.48
C ASP A 206 -18.04 5.82 9.20
N LYS A 207 -18.37 6.10 10.48
CA LYS A 207 -17.63 7.05 11.32
C LYS A 207 -16.20 6.58 11.63
N ALA A 208 -16.02 5.28 11.87
CA ALA A 208 -14.71 4.69 12.08
C ALA A 208 -13.85 4.79 10.81
N PHE A 209 -14.42 4.48 9.65
CA PHE A 209 -13.70 4.61 8.38
C PHE A 209 -13.42 6.06 8.00
N SER A 210 -14.38 6.98 8.16
CA SER A 210 -14.13 8.42 7.98
C SER A 210 -12.93 8.89 8.82
N THR A 211 -12.86 8.45 10.08
CA THR A 211 -11.72 8.76 10.96
C THR A 211 -10.40 8.13 10.47
N LEU A 212 -10.44 6.93 9.90
CA LEU A 212 -9.26 6.29 9.29
C LEU A 212 -8.81 7.01 8.00
N THR A 213 -9.75 7.44 7.15
CA THR A 213 -9.44 8.24 5.95
C THR A 213 -8.81 9.58 6.35
N ARG A 214 -9.25 10.22 7.45
CA ARG A 214 -8.57 11.41 8.01
C ARG A 214 -7.14 11.11 8.46
N ALA A 215 -6.88 9.93 9.02
CA ALA A 215 -5.52 9.52 9.35
C ALA A 215 -4.64 9.42 8.09
N GLN A 216 -5.18 8.92 6.98
CA GLN A 216 -4.50 8.85 5.69
C GLN A 216 -4.20 10.24 5.13
N VAL A 217 -5.17 11.15 5.15
CA VAL A 217 -4.95 12.57 4.78
C VAL A 217 -3.83 13.20 5.62
N ALA A 218 -3.84 12.99 6.94
CA ALA A 218 -2.78 13.49 7.81
C ALA A 218 -1.41 12.86 7.49
N MET A 219 -1.34 11.58 7.10
CA MET A 219 -0.08 10.95 6.66
C MET A 219 0.42 11.52 5.33
N ILE A 220 -0.47 11.79 4.37
CA ILE A 220 -0.15 12.45 3.10
C ILE A 220 0.44 13.83 3.35
N ASP A 221 -0.13 14.59 4.29
CA ASP A 221 0.35 15.91 4.70
C ASP A 221 1.63 15.87 5.55
N GLY A 222 2.15 14.68 5.89
CA GLY A 222 3.31 14.51 6.78
C GLY A 222 3.03 14.82 8.25
N LYS A 223 1.76 14.94 8.66
CA LYS A 223 1.31 15.23 10.04
C LYS A 223 1.12 13.94 10.83
N LEU A 224 2.21 13.21 11.08
CA LEU A 224 2.16 11.85 11.64
C LEU A 224 1.56 11.77 13.06
N GLU A 225 1.71 12.80 13.90
CA GLU A 225 1.07 12.84 15.23
C GLU A 225 -0.45 13.06 15.17
N GLU A 226 -0.92 13.83 14.18
CA GLU A 226 -2.35 13.99 13.91
C GLU A 226 -2.94 12.68 13.38
N ALA A 227 -2.23 12.01 12.45
CA ALA A 227 -2.60 10.69 11.98
C ALA A 227 -2.69 9.66 13.12
N PHE A 228 -1.73 9.65 14.05
CA PHE A 228 -1.78 8.79 15.24
C PHE A 228 -3.02 9.04 16.09
N THR A 229 -3.35 10.31 16.32
CA THR A 229 -4.54 10.72 17.08
C THR A 229 -5.83 10.22 16.42
N HIS A 230 -5.92 10.30 15.08
CA HIS A 230 -7.03 9.72 14.34
C HIS A 230 -7.10 8.19 14.49
N CYS A 231 -5.97 7.47 14.41
CA CYS A 231 -5.93 6.03 14.64
C CYS A 231 -6.43 5.63 16.04
N GLU A 232 -6.05 6.36 17.09
CA GLU A 232 -6.53 6.10 18.46
C GLU A 232 -8.03 6.41 18.62
N LYS A 233 -8.51 7.47 17.96
CA LYS A 233 -9.95 7.78 17.90
C LYS A 233 -10.72 6.66 17.21
N ALA A 234 -10.25 6.19 16.06
CA ALA A 234 -10.84 5.06 15.34
C ALA A 234 -10.87 3.81 16.23
N ARG A 235 -9.77 3.47 16.91
CA ARG A 235 -9.71 2.33 17.84
C ARG A 235 -10.82 2.37 18.90
N THR A 236 -11.13 3.55 19.41
CA THR A 236 -12.24 3.75 20.35
C THR A 236 -13.60 3.58 19.65
N GLN A 237 -13.75 4.12 18.44
CA GLN A 237 -14.99 4.00 17.68
C GLN A 237 -15.36 2.56 17.33
N LEU A 238 -14.37 1.68 17.16
CA LEU A 238 -14.56 0.26 16.89
C LEU A 238 -15.43 -0.45 17.95
N SER A 239 -15.45 0.02 19.22
CA SER A 239 -16.31 -0.59 20.25
C SER A 239 -17.79 -0.30 20.08
N PHE A 240 -18.15 0.70 19.26
CA PHE A 240 -19.55 1.05 18.98
C PHE A 240 -20.11 0.34 17.73
N ILE A 241 -19.28 -0.40 17.00
CA ILE A 241 -19.75 -1.23 15.88
C ILE A 241 -20.36 -2.50 16.46
N GLU A 242 -21.67 -2.69 16.31
CA GLU A 242 -22.39 -3.85 16.90
C GLU A 242 -22.09 -5.17 16.18
N ASP A 243 -22.02 -5.14 14.85
CA ASP A 243 -21.76 -6.33 14.03
C ASP A 243 -20.28 -6.76 14.16
N ASP A 244 -20.06 -8.00 14.62
CA ASP A 244 -18.71 -8.52 14.88
C ASP A 244 -17.86 -8.64 13.62
N ARG A 245 -18.49 -8.88 12.46
CA ARG A 245 -17.78 -8.99 11.18
C ARG A 245 -17.34 -7.60 10.71
N GLU A 246 -18.21 -6.62 10.75
CA GLU A 246 -17.90 -5.22 10.46
C GLU A 246 -16.80 -4.70 11.39
N ARG A 247 -16.89 -5.01 12.69
CA ARG A 247 -15.86 -4.66 13.67
C ARG A 247 -14.52 -5.31 13.35
N ALA A 248 -14.51 -6.57 12.90
CA ALA A 248 -13.28 -7.27 12.50
C ALA A 248 -12.65 -6.63 11.25
N ILE A 249 -13.45 -6.23 10.26
CA ILE A 249 -12.98 -5.53 9.07
C ILE A 249 -12.37 -4.17 9.46
N ALA A 250 -13.08 -3.37 10.25
CA ALA A 250 -12.57 -2.08 10.71
C ALA A 250 -11.27 -2.20 11.52
N ARG A 251 -11.14 -3.26 12.33
CA ARG A 251 -9.90 -3.56 13.07
C ARG A 251 -8.74 -3.89 12.14
N GLU A 252 -9.00 -4.62 11.05
CA GLU A 252 -7.96 -4.94 10.07
C GLU A 252 -7.47 -3.67 9.35
N VAL A 253 -8.39 -2.79 8.96
CA VAL A 253 -8.04 -1.50 8.32
C VAL A 253 -7.27 -0.60 9.29
N LEU A 254 -7.67 -0.53 10.57
CA LEU A 254 -6.89 0.16 11.58
C LEU A 254 -5.48 -0.43 11.74
N THR A 255 -5.34 -1.76 11.67
CA THR A 255 -4.03 -2.43 11.75
C THR A 255 -3.14 -2.05 10.56
N ILE A 256 -3.72 -1.96 9.36
CA ILE A 256 -3.01 -1.45 8.17
C ILE A 256 -2.57 -0.01 8.40
N CYS A 257 -3.49 0.87 8.79
CA CYS A 257 -3.22 2.30 8.99
C CYS A 257 -2.12 2.54 10.04
N LEU A 258 -2.15 1.81 11.16
CA LEU A 258 -1.09 1.86 12.18
C LEU A 258 0.27 1.37 11.66
N ARG A 259 0.27 0.33 10.82
CA ARG A 259 1.49 -0.18 10.19
C ARG A 259 2.06 0.83 9.20
N GLU A 260 1.23 1.44 8.37
CA GLU A 260 1.65 2.50 7.44
C GLU A 260 2.26 3.69 8.19
N LEU A 261 1.61 4.13 9.27
CA LEU A 261 2.12 5.19 10.15
C LEU A 261 3.50 4.85 10.75
N GLU A 262 3.68 3.62 11.22
CA GLU A 262 4.97 3.15 11.75
C GLU A 262 6.07 3.17 10.67
N ILE A 263 5.76 2.71 9.46
CA ILE A 263 6.68 2.75 8.32
C ILE A 263 7.04 4.20 7.97
N MET A 264 6.04 5.08 7.91
CA MET A 264 6.22 6.51 7.61
C MET A 264 7.15 7.20 8.62
N ARG A 265 6.99 6.92 9.92
CA ARG A 265 7.89 7.45 10.96
C ARG A 265 9.34 7.01 10.73
N ILE A 266 9.56 5.73 10.42
CA ILE A 266 10.90 5.19 10.14
C ILE A 266 11.53 5.87 8.91
N LEU A 267 10.75 6.14 7.87
CA LEU A 267 11.24 6.84 6.67
C LEU A 267 11.58 8.31 6.96
N GLN A 268 10.78 8.99 7.79
CA GLN A 268 11.05 10.36 8.22
C GLN A 268 12.34 10.46 9.05
N ASP A 269 12.59 9.52 9.96
CA ASP A 269 13.82 9.51 10.77
C ASP A 269 15.07 9.29 9.89
N ARG A 270 14.99 8.41 8.88
CA ARG A 270 16.09 8.15 7.93
C ARG A 270 16.45 9.35 7.06
N THR A 271 15.49 10.23 6.77
CA THR A 271 15.77 11.46 6.00
C THR A 271 16.38 12.56 6.86
N GLN A 272 16.34 12.42 8.20
CA GLN A 272 16.96 13.34 9.14
C GLN A 272 18.36 12.91 9.59
N GLU A 273 18.75 11.65 9.35
CA GLU A 273 20.13 11.21 9.57
C GLU A 273 21.06 11.73 8.46
N PRO A 274 22.17 12.43 8.78
CA PRO A 274 23.13 12.84 7.77
C PRO A 274 23.78 11.60 7.16
N ASP A 275 23.76 11.51 5.81
CA ASP A 275 24.31 10.42 4.98
C ASP A 275 25.48 9.66 5.63
N GLN A 276 25.16 8.66 6.45
CA GLN A 276 26.14 7.67 6.83
C GLN A 276 26.20 6.70 5.67
N LYS A 277 27.35 6.70 4.98
CA LYS A 277 27.66 5.77 3.89
C LYS A 277 27.12 4.39 4.26
N PRO A 278 26.31 3.75 3.40
CA PRO A 278 25.79 2.43 3.71
C PRO A 278 26.97 1.51 4.01
N SER A 279 26.94 0.92 5.20
CA SER A 279 27.77 -0.25 5.52
C SER A 279 27.60 -1.22 4.36
N SER A 280 28.71 -1.58 3.74
CA SER A 280 28.78 -2.48 2.60
C SER A 280 28.15 -3.84 2.94
N GLY A 281 26.83 -3.92 2.80
CA GLY A 281 26.13 -5.18 2.62
C GLY A 281 26.69 -5.82 1.36
N LYS A 282 26.98 -7.12 1.43
CA LYS A 282 27.62 -7.86 0.34
C LYS A 282 26.84 -7.64 -0.96
N ILE A 283 27.44 -6.86 -1.85
CA ILE A 283 27.04 -6.80 -3.26
C ILE A 283 27.46 -8.16 -3.82
N GLY A 284 26.50 -9.08 -3.93
CA GLY A 284 26.71 -10.34 -4.64
C GLY A 284 26.89 -10.03 -6.12
N SER A 285 28.11 -10.18 -6.61
CA SER A 285 28.46 -10.29 -8.03
C SER A 285 27.93 -11.56 -8.64
#